data_AF-A0A9N7VXK0-F1
#
_entry.id   AF-A0A9N7VXK0-F1
#
_cell.length_a   1.000
_cell.length_b   1.000
_cell.length_c   1.000
_cell.angle_alpha   90.00
_cell.angle_beta   90.00
_cell.angle_gamma   90.00
#
_symmetry.space_group_name_H-M   'P 1'
#
loop_
_entity.id
_entity.type
_entity.pdbx_description
1 polymer ?
#
loop_
_entity_poly.entity_id
_entity_poly.type
_entity_poly.pdbx_seq_one_letter_code
_entity_poly.pdbx_strand_id
1 'polypeptide(L)'
;MIPAEKLYELEANSSLYGTHTRLYRDNMLKAFQFNILLFSKLLSNPQFNGDDDDFKPRLYTASPWSVSLGSAPGQSKSRWLNTPLHNSLIFKDNRIQWEAIFFTNRHECSNRGLNCKSLPMMRLYPQSNYDRSKILFRNQLLLMCEGKYICQVQDFKLNLAYLGGNSTLAYPCPDDKLTYLFVVRPEYVAT
;
A
#
# COMPACT_ATOMS: atom_id res chain seq x y z
N MET A 1 20.26 12.76 14.66
CA MET A 1 18.78 12.83 14.74
C MET A 1 18.42 13.64 15.98
N ILE A 2 17.52 14.61 15.89
CA ILE A 2 17.10 15.40 17.08
C ILE A 2 16.09 14.56 17.87
N PRO A 3 16.30 14.30 19.18
CA PRO A 3 15.34 13.57 20.01
C PRO A 3 13.96 14.24 20.04
N ALA A 4 12.89 13.45 20.18
CA ALA A 4 11.51 13.95 20.23
C ALA A 4 11.32 15.01 21.32
N GLU A 5 11.94 14.79 22.47
CA GLU A 5 11.88 15.66 23.64
C GLU A 5 12.49 17.02 23.32
N LYS A 6 13.61 17.03 22.59
CA LYS A 6 14.28 18.24 22.14
C LYS A 6 13.52 18.96 21.03
N LEU A 7 12.78 18.23 20.19
CA LEU A 7 11.89 18.84 19.19
C LEU A 7 10.71 19.55 19.85
N TYR A 8 10.11 18.95 20.88
CA TYR A 8 9.02 19.55 21.63
C TYR A 8 9.45 20.84 22.36
N GLU A 9 10.68 20.87 22.87
CA GLU A 9 11.27 22.03 23.53
C GLU A 9 11.56 23.21 22.58
N LEU A 10 11.57 23.02 21.25
CA LEU A 10 11.88 24.10 20.29
C LEU A 10 10.85 25.23 20.30
N GLU A 11 9.57 24.91 20.58
CA GLU A 11 8.52 25.92 20.71
C GLU A 11 8.79 26.87 21.89
N ALA A 12 9.38 26.35 22.97
CA ALA A 12 9.71 27.12 24.17
C ALA A 12 11.08 27.81 24.11
N ASN A 13 12.06 27.18 23.46
CA ASN A 13 13.48 27.56 23.58
C ASN A 13 14.09 28.20 22.33
N SER A 14 13.41 28.16 21.18
CA SER A 14 13.94 28.72 19.93
C SER A 14 13.37 30.11 19.66
N SER A 15 14.23 31.13 19.60
CA SER A 15 13.84 32.47 19.14
C SER A 15 13.36 32.47 17.69
N LEU A 16 13.77 31.49 16.88
CA LEU A 16 13.36 31.32 15.48
C LEU A 16 11.94 30.76 15.35
N TYR A 17 11.40 30.13 16.40
CA TYR A 17 10.05 29.59 16.38
C TYR A 17 9.02 30.70 16.16
N GLY A 18 9.11 31.80 16.91
CA GLY A 18 8.18 32.92 16.80
C GLY A 18 8.21 33.61 15.43
N THR A 19 9.36 33.62 14.76
CA THR A 19 9.50 34.21 13.42
C THR A 19 8.93 33.32 12.32
N HIS A 20 8.97 31.98 12.49
CA HIS A 20 8.60 31.01 11.46
C HIS A 20 7.65 29.94 12.00
N THR A 21 6.65 30.35 12.78
CA THR A 21 5.73 29.46 13.51
C THR A 21 5.09 28.39 12.61
N ARG A 22 4.65 28.78 11.41
CA ARG A 22 4.00 27.87 10.47
C ARG A 22 4.96 26.79 9.96
N LEU A 23 6.16 27.20 9.53
CA LEU A 23 7.20 26.29 9.05
C LEU A 23 7.61 25.29 10.14
N TYR A 24 7.77 25.77 11.38
CA TYR A 24 8.13 24.91 12.51
C TYR A 24 7.02 23.92 12.86
N ARG A 25 5.76 24.36 12.93
CA ARG A 25 4.63 23.47 13.21
C ARG A 25 4.47 22.39 12.15
N ASP A 26 4.53 22.77 10.87
CA ASP A 26 4.36 21.85 9.74
C ASP A 26 5.47 20.78 9.68
N ASN A 27 6.69 21.14 10.08
CA ASN A 27 7.84 20.24 10.01
C ASN A 27 8.12 19.49 11.32
N MET A 28 7.70 20.02 12.48
CA MET A 28 7.84 19.34 13.77
C MET A 28 6.92 18.13 13.87
N LEU A 29 5.68 18.22 13.37
CA LEU A 29 4.76 17.08 13.29
C LEU A 29 5.30 15.98 12.36
N LYS A 30 5.92 16.37 11.25
CA LYS A 30 6.63 15.43 10.36
C LYS A 30 7.86 14.84 11.04
N ALA A 31 8.59 15.62 11.83
CA ALA A 31 9.76 15.14 12.58
C ALA A 31 9.38 14.18 13.72
N PHE A 32 8.20 14.31 14.32
CA PHE A 32 7.61 13.32 15.23
C PHE A 32 7.20 12.02 14.52
N GLN A 33 7.00 12.01 13.19
CA GLN A 33 6.84 10.74 12.48
C GLN A 33 8.14 9.91 12.51
N PHE A 34 9.30 10.55 12.72
CA PHE A 34 10.62 9.92 12.80
C PHE A 34 11.16 9.76 14.23
N ASN A 35 10.45 10.31 15.23
CA ASN A 35 10.78 10.19 16.64
C ASN A 35 9.60 9.54 17.37
N ILE A 36 9.83 8.48 18.15
CA ILE A 36 8.76 7.68 18.78
C ILE A 36 8.00 8.53 19.82
N LEU A 37 6.98 9.28 19.40
CA LEU A 37 6.04 9.96 20.27
C LEU A 37 4.82 9.05 20.47
N LEU A 38 4.34 8.92 21.71
CA LEU A 38 3.19 8.07 22.03
C LEU A 38 1.93 8.56 21.27
N PHE A 39 1.29 7.66 20.53
CA PHE A 39 0.08 7.97 19.73
C PHE A 39 -1.04 8.61 20.56
N SER A 40 -1.15 8.24 21.84
CA SER A 40 -2.11 8.84 22.79
C SER A 40 -1.91 10.35 22.98
N LYS A 41 -0.66 10.83 22.97
CA LYS A 41 -0.35 12.26 23.06
C LYS A 41 -0.71 13.00 21.77
N LEU A 42 -0.54 12.37 20.61
CA LEU A 42 -0.96 12.93 19.32
C LEU A 42 -2.49 13.10 19.26
N LEU A 43 -3.25 12.09 19.68
CA LEU A 43 -4.72 12.13 19.70
C LEU A 43 -5.30 13.24 20.60
N SER A 44 -4.58 13.65 21.65
CA SER A 44 -5.02 14.73 22.53
C SER A 44 -4.86 16.14 21.93
N ASN A 45 -4.15 16.28 20.81
CA ASN A 45 -3.96 17.56 20.15
C ASN A 45 -5.14 17.87 19.22
N PRO A 46 -5.91 18.96 19.44
CA PRO A 46 -7.05 19.31 18.58
C PRO A 46 -6.67 19.70 17.15
N GLN A 47 -5.40 19.97 16.85
CA GLN A 47 -4.89 20.19 15.49
C GLN A 47 -4.44 18.90 14.80
N PHE A 48 -4.38 17.77 15.52
CA PHE A 48 -4.03 16.48 14.95
C PHE A 48 -5.25 15.88 14.27
N ASN A 49 -5.16 15.73 12.95
CA ASN A 49 -6.16 15.01 12.17
C ASN A 49 -5.74 13.55 12.00
N GLY A 50 -6.19 12.66 12.89
CA GLY A 50 -5.86 11.22 12.81
C GLY A 50 -6.37 10.51 11.54
N ASP A 51 -7.33 11.11 10.85
CA ASP A 51 -7.84 10.61 9.57
C ASP A 51 -7.01 11.03 8.36
N ASP A 52 -6.02 11.91 8.54
CA ASP A 52 -5.07 12.26 7.50
C ASP A 52 -4.25 11.02 7.09
N ASP A 53 -4.11 10.82 5.78
CA ASP A 53 -3.37 9.69 5.21
C ASP A 53 -1.88 9.71 5.61
N ASP A 54 -1.35 10.88 6.00
CA ASP A 54 0.02 11.03 6.50
C ASP A 54 0.23 10.42 7.89
N PHE A 55 -0.84 10.26 8.69
CA PHE A 55 -0.78 9.72 10.05
C PHE A 55 -1.35 8.31 10.19
N LYS A 56 -1.99 7.78 9.15
CA LYS A 56 -2.40 6.37 9.11
C LYS A 56 -1.16 5.47 9.00
N PRO A 57 -1.13 4.32 9.69
CA PRO A 57 -0.10 3.32 9.48
C PRO A 57 0.00 3.01 7.98
N ARG A 58 1.20 3.10 7.42
CA ARG A 58 1.51 2.72 6.03
C ARG A 58 1.49 1.19 5.91
N LEU A 59 0.32 0.61 6.11
CA LEU A 59 0.05 -0.78 5.86
C LEU A 59 -0.15 -0.91 4.35
N TYR A 60 0.67 -1.73 3.72
CA TYR A 60 0.52 -2.02 2.28
C TYR A 60 -0.84 -2.66 1.94
N THR A 61 -1.63 -3.05 2.94
CA THR A 61 -2.99 -3.57 2.85
C THR A 61 -4.08 -2.49 2.92
N ALA A 62 -3.73 -1.22 3.05
CA ALA A 62 -4.65 -0.09 3.02
C ALA A 62 -4.54 0.69 1.70
N SER A 63 -5.52 1.56 1.42
CA SER A 63 -5.39 2.59 0.38
C SER A 63 -4.21 3.52 0.73
N PRO A 64 -3.39 3.98 -0.24
CA PRO A 64 -3.51 3.73 -1.69
C PRO A 64 -2.81 2.45 -2.18
N TRP A 65 -2.10 1.74 -1.32
CA TRP A 65 -1.20 0.62 -1.67
C TRP A 65 -1.89 -0.68 -2.06
N SER A 66 -3.21 -0.75 -1.87
CA SER A 66 -3.97 -1.94 -2.19
C SER A 66 -5.35 -1.68 -2.72
N VAL A 67 -5.90 -2.68 -3.40
CA VAL A 67 -7.29 -2.70 -3.84
C VAL A 67 -7.86 -4.10 -3.71
N SER A 68 -9.09 -4.19 -3.18
CA SER A 68 -9.82 -5.45 -3.10
C SER A 68 -10.67 -5.68 -4.35
N LEU A 69 -10.63 -6.89 -4.88
CA LEU A 69 -11.53 -7.41 -5.91
C LEU A 69 -12.20 -8.65 -5.34
N GLY A 70 -13.54 -8.72 -5.40
CA GLY A 70 -14.28 -9.92 -4.99
C GLY A 70 -14.54 -10.85 -6.16
N SER A 71 -14.77 -12.13 -5.85
CA SER A 71 -15.20 -13.14 -6.84
C SER A 71 -16.72 -13.15 -7.09
N ALA A 72 -17.48 -12.27 -6.45
CA ALA A 72 -18.94 -12.30 -6.54
C ALA A 72 -19.44 -11.93 -7.96
N PRO A 73 -20.51 -12.57 -8.46
CA PRO A 73 -21.14 -12.22 -9.73
C PRO A 73 -21.55 -10.75 -9.77
N GLY A 74 -21.22 -10.04 -10.87
CA GLY A 74 -21.55 -8.62 -11.04
C GLY A 74 -20.55 -7.62 -10.46
N GLN A 75 -19.49 -8.07 -9.75
CA GLN A 75 -18.39 -7.19 -9.37
C GLN A 75 -17.43 -6.94 -10.54
N SER A 76 -16.86 -5.73 -10.59
CA SER A 76 -15.85 -5.40 -11.60
C SER A 76 -14.65 -6.33 -11.47
N LYS A 77 -14.24 -6.94 -12.59
CA LYS A 77 -13.06 -7.80 -12.69
C LYS A 77 -11.75 -7.02 -12.87
N SER A 78 -11.83 -5.70 -13.02
CA SER A 78 -10.68 -4.81 -13.10
C SER A 78 -10.86 -3.58 -12.21
N ARG A 79 -9.81 -3.15 -11.54
CA ARG A 79 -9.77 -1.91 -10.76
C ARG A 79 -8.44 -1.19 -10.95
N TRP A 80 -8.54 0.13 -10.92
CA TRP A 80 -7.39 1.03 -10.96
C TRP A 80 -7.00 1.44 -9.54
N LEU A 81 -5.69 1.57 -9.30
CA LEU A 81 -5.16 2.19 -8.08
C LEU A 81 -3.95 3.05 -8.41
N ASN A 82 -3.79 4.14 -7.65
CA ASN A 82 -2.70 5.09 -7.81
C ASN A 82 -1.87 5.11 -6.53
N THR A 83 -0.62 4.66 -6.61
CA THR A 83 0.29 4.63 -5.45
C THR A 83 1.39 5.66 -5.62
N PRO A 84 1.88 6.25 -4.52
CA PRO A 84 3.15 6.98 -4.54
C PRO A 84 4.27 6.08 -5.05
N LEU A 85 5.19 6.64 -5.83
CA LEU A 85 6.34 5.91 -6.35
C LEU A 85 7.31 5.53 -5.22
N HIS A 86 7.40 6.38 -4.19
CA HIS A 86 8.18 6.14 -2.98
C HIS A 86 7.29 6.24 -1.73
N ASN A 87 7.60 5.45 -0.72
CA ASN A 87 6.93 5.47 0.58
C ASN A 87 7.26 6.75 1.38
N SER A 88 8.17 7.59 0.92
CA SER A 88 8.59 8.82 1.61
C SER A 88 7.62 9.94 1.29
N LEU A 89 7.28 10.72 2.30
CA LEU A 89 6.27 11.78 2.20
C LEU A 89 6.60 12.82 1.13
N ILE A 90 7.88 13.09 0.91
CA ILE A 90 8.36 14.05 -0.10
C ILE A 90 8.03 13.66 -1.54
N PHE A 91 7.68 12.39 -1.80
CA PHE A 91 7.32 11.88 -3.13
C PHE A 91 5.82 11.55 -3.23
N LYS A 92 4.98 12.05 -2.33
CA LYS A 92 3.54 11.73 -2.29
C LYS A 92 2.81 12.08 -3.59
N ASP A 93 3.25 13.13 -4.28
CA ASP A 93 2.66 13.63 -5.52
C ASP A 93 3.18 12.89 -6.76
N ASN A 94 4.33 12.22 -6.64
CA ASN A 94 4.90 11.39 -7.70
C ASN A 94 4.21 10.03 -7.67
N ARG A 95 3.10 9.90 -8.38
CA ARG A 95 2.26 8.69 -8.37
C ARG A 95 2.43 7.84 -9.62
N ILE A 96 2.20 6.54 -9.44
CA ILE A 96 2.16 5.53 -10.49
C ILE A 96 0.79 4.85 -10.49
N GLN A 97 0.19 4.72 -11.68
CA GLN A 97 -1.09 4.06 -11.86
C GLN A 97 -0.91 2.58 -12.16
N TRP A 98 -1.73 1.75 -11.54
CA TRP A 98 -1.75 0.31 -11.66
C TRP A 98 -3.12 -0.18 -12.10
N GLU A 99 -3.13 -1.22 -12.94
CA GLU A 99 -4.34 -1.99 -13.22
C GLU A 99 -4.27 -3.35 -12.52
N ALA A 100 -5.23 -3.59 -11.63
CA ALA A 100 -5.47 -4.88 -11.01
C ALA A 100 -6.59 -5.60 -11.75
N ILE A 101 -6.34 -6.81 -12.25
CA ILE A 101 -7.30 -7.59 -13.05
C ILE A 101 -7.41 -9.00 -12.48
N PHE A 102 -8.64 -9.50 -12.44
CA PHE A 102 -9.02 -10.85 -12.04
C PHE A 102 -9.60 -11.61 -13.24
N PHE A 103 -8.88 -12.63 -13.71
CA PHE A 103 -9.28 -13.48 -14.82
C PHE A 103 -9.93 -14.76 -14.32
N THR A 104 -11.16 -14.99 -14.75
CA THR A 104 -11.95 -16.18 -14.39
C THR A 104 -11.93 -17.26 -15.45
N ASN A 105 -11.73 -16.88 -16.71
CA ASN A 105 -11.76 -17.80 -17.85
C ASN A 105 -10.61 -17.50 -18.82
N ARG A 106 -10.32 -18.47 -19.69
CA ARG A 106 -9.19 -18.41 -20.62
C ARG A 106 -9.39 -17.36 -21.72
N HIS A 107 -10.64 -17.06 -22.09
CA HIS A 107 -10.93 -16.06 -23.11
C HIS A 107 -10.53 -14.65 -22.67
N GLU A 108 -10.85 -14.27 -21.42
CA GLU A 108 -10.52 -12.94 -20.87
C GLU A 108 -9.01 -12.64 -20.91
N CYS A 109 -8.17 -13.61 -20.61
CA CYS A 109 -6.72 -13.42 -20.65
C CYS A 109 -6.14 -13.52 -22.07
N SER A 110 -6.67 -14.43 -22.91
CA SER A 110 -6.20 -14.61 -24.28
C SER A 110 -6.48 -13.36 -25.13
N ASN A 111 -7.64 -12.72 -24.92
CA ASN A 111 -7.99 -11.44 -25.56
C ASN A 111 -7.03 -10.29 -25.18
N ARG A 112 -6.28 -10.44 -24.08
CA ARG A 112 -5.23 -9.50 -23.66
C ARG A 112 -3.81 -9.97 -24.00
N GLY A 113 -3.68 -11.00 -24.85
CA GLY A 113 -2.40 -11.53 -25.31
C GLY A 113 -1.62 -12.32 -24.24
N LEU A 114 -2.27 -12.83 -23.20
CA LEU A 114 -1.63 -13.56 -22.11
C LEU A 114 -1.83 -15.08 -22.24
N ASN A 115 -0.82 -15.84 -21.84
CA ASN A 115 -0.93 -17.29 -21.70
C ASN A 115 -1.39 -17.68 -20.28
N CYS A 116 -2.66 -18.05 -20.14
CA CYS A 116 -3.22 -18.55 -18.88
C CYS A 116 -2.78 -19.99 -18.59
N LYS A 117 -1.77 -20.15 -17.72
CA LYS A 117 -1.32 -21.47 -17.23
C LYS A 117 -2.34 -22.13 -16.32
N SER A 118 -2.91 -21.38 -15.37
CA SER A 118 -3.98 -21.83 -14.48
C SER A 118 -4.96 -20.70 -14.20
N LEU A 119 -6.15 -21.06 -13.70
CA LEU A 119 -7.24 -20.15 -13.38
C LEU A 119 -7.80 -20.47 -11.98
N PRO A 120 -8.26 -19.47 -11.21
CA PRO A 120 -8.26 -18.04 -11.57
C PRO A 120 -6.84 -17.46 -11.58
N MET A 121 -6.64 -16.45 -12.44
CA MET A 121 -5.36 -15.76 -12.63
C MET A 121 -5.52 -14.28 -12.33
N MET A 122 -4.55 -13.71 -11.63
CA MET A 122 -4.54 -12.29 -11.29
C MET A 122 -3.42 -11.60 -12.05
N ARG A 123 -3.65 -10.35 -12.45
CA ARG A 123 -2.62 -9.49 -13.02
C ARG A 123 -2.59 -8.17 -12.28
N LEU A 124 -1.38 -7.72 -11.95
CA LEU A 124 -1.14 -6.41 -11.35
C LEU A 124 0.05 -5.80 -12.05
N TYR A 125 -0.18 -4.76 -12.84
CA TYR A 125 0.88 -4.15 -13.63
C TYR A 125 0.73 -2.63 -13.69
N PRO A 126 1.86 -1.92 -13.79
CA PRO A 126 1.86 -0.48 -13.91
C PRO A 126 1.53 -0.05 -15.34
N GLN A 127 0.74 1.02 -15.49
CA GLN A 127 0.49 1.66 -16.78
C GLN A 127 1.52 2.72 -17.11
N SER A 128 2.06 3.37 -16.09
CA SER A 128 3.05 4.43 -16.25
C SER A 128 4.44 3.83 -16.30
N ASN A 129 5.31 4.42 -17.13
CA ASN A 129 6.73 4.06 -17.12
C ASN A 129 7.41 4.62 -15.87
N TYR A 130 8.36 3.89 -15.31
CA TYR A 130 9.15 4.31 -14.15
C TYR A 130 10.55 3.72 -14.24
N ASP A 131 11.47 4.34 -13.50
CA ASP A 131 12.86 3.93 -13.47
C ASP A 131 13.04 2.64 -12.66
N ARG A 132 13.07 1.51 -13.37
CA ARG A 132 13.28 0.18 -12.80
C ARG A 132 14.68 -0.02 -12.21
N SER A 133 15.63 0.86 -12.51
CA SER A 133 16.98 0.78 -11.93
C SER A 133 17.01 1.26 -10.47
N LYS A 134 16.05 2.11 -10.08
CA LYS A 134 15.97 2.70 -8.74
C LYS A 134 14.94 2.01 -7.86
N ILE A 135 13.87 1.49 -8.46
CA ILE A 135 12.71 0.98 -7.74
C ILE A 135 12.26 -0.33 -8.36
N LEU A 136 12.25 -1.37 -7.53
CA LEU A 136 11.67 -2.67 -7.83
C LEU A 136 10.31 -2.77 -7.15
N PHE A 137 9.34 -3.46 -7.76
CA PHE A 137 8.06 -3.75 -7.12
C PHE A 137 7.92 -5.25 -6.85
N ARG A 138 7.86 -5.64 -5.57
CA ARG A 138 7.59 -7.01 -5.11
C ARG A 138 6.14 -7.16 -4.67
N ASN A 139 5.26 -6.98 -5.63
CA ASN A 139 3.83 -6.98 -5.38
C ASN A 139 3.32 -8.34 -4.92
N GLN A 140 2.27 -8.32 -4.10
CA GLN A 140 1.68 -9.51 -3.51
C GLN A 140 0.17 -9.51 -3.67
N LEU A 141 -0.39 -10.71 -3.73
CA LEU A 141 -1.81 -10.98 -3.67
C LEU A 141 -2.09 -11.63 -2.32
N LEU A 142 -2.97 -11.02 -1.54
CA LEU A 142 -3.42 -11.56 -0.26
C LEU A 142 -4.83 -12.10 -0.44
N LEU A 143 -5.05 -13.33 -0.01
CA LEU A 143 -6.37 -13.96 0.02
C LEU A 143 -6.90 -13.79 1.44
N MET A 144 -8.00 -13.07 1.57
CA MET A 144 -8.65 -12.85 2.86
C MET A 144 -9.91 -13.68 2.96
N CYS A 145 -10.05 -14.43 4.05
CA CYS A 145 -11.27 -15.15 4.36
C CYS A 145 -12.25 -14.21 5.07
N GLU A 146 -13.43 -13.97 4.46
CA GLU A 146 -14.50 -13.13 5.02
C GLU A 146 -14.06 -11.72 5.47
N GLY A 147 -12.98 -11.18 4.90
CA GLY A 147 -12.41 -9.90 5.34
C GLY A 147 -11.78 -9.91 6.75
N LYS A 148 -11.65 -11.08 7.40
CA LYS A 148 -11.16 -11.21 8.78
C LYS A 148 -9.66 -11.44 8.87
N TYR A 149 -9.15 -12.42 8.14
CA TYR A 149 -7.74 -12.82 8.20
C TYR A 149 -7.22 -13.24 6.83
N ILE A 150 -5.90 -13.15 6.65
CA ILE A 150 -5.21 -13.58 5.45
C ILE A 150 -4.98 -15.09 5.54
N CYS A 151 -5.58 -15.86 4.63
CA CYS A 151 -5.43 -17.31 4.57
C CYS A 151 -4.30 -17.76 3.64
N GLN A 152 -3.90 -16.92 2.69
CA GLN A 152 -2.79 -17.19 1.77
C GLN A 152 -2.17 -15.89 1.23
N VAL A 153 -0.87 -15.93 0.96
CA VAL A 153 -0.11 -14.87 0.29
C VAL A 153 0.52 -15.45 -0.97
N GLN A 154 0.39 -14.75 -2.09
CA GLN A 154 0.99 -15.15 -3.36
C GLN A 154 1.78 -14.00 -3.97
N ASP A 155 3.00 -14.27 -4.41
CA ASP A 155 3.82 -13.28 -5.09
C ASP A 155 3.42 -13.14 -6.56
N PHE A 156 3.46 -11.90 -7.06
CA PHE A 156 3.35 -11.65 -8.50
C PHE A 156 4.68 -11.92 -9.19
N LYS A 157 4.69 -12.82 -10.17
CA LYS A 157 5.82 -13.09 -11.06
C LYS A 157 5.49 -12.60 -12.46
N LEU A 158 6.32 -11.73 -13.04
CA LEU A 158 6.04 -11.08 -14.33
C LEU A 158 4.65 -10.42 -14.37
N ASN A 159 4.28 -9.75 -13.27
CA ASN A 159 2.96 -9.13 -13.08
C ASN A 159 1.77 -10.10 -13.00
N LEU A 160 2.00 -11.41 -12.88
CA LEU A 160 0.96 -12.44 -12.82
C LEU A 160 1.02 -13.23 -11.51
N ALA A 161 -0.14 -13.57 -10.95
CA ALA A 161 -0.28 -14.49 -9.83
C ALA A 161 -1.34 -15.56 -10.17
N TYR A 162 -1.12 -16.79 -9.72
CA TYR A 162 -1.93 -17.94 -10.07
C TYR A 162 -2.49 -18.60 -8.81
N LEU A 163 -3.77 -18.93 -8.83
CA LEU A 163 -4.41 -19.77 -7.82
C LEU A 163 -4.70 -21.12 -8.43
N GLY A 164 -3.70 -21.99 -8.41
CA GLY A 164 -3.81 -23.30 -9.04
C GLY A 164 -2.45 -23.89 -9.27
N GLY A 165 -1.99 -24.65 -8.28
CA GLY A 165 -0.80 -25.47 -8.35
C GLY A 165 -0.38 -25.87 -6.94
N ASN A 166 -0.79 -27.07 -6.48
CA ASN A 166 -0.39 -27.74 -5.22
C ASN A 166 -0.18 -26.87 -3.98
N SER A 167 -0.74 -25.66 -3.94
CA SER A 167 -0.59 -24.72 -2.84
C SER A 167 -1.73 -25.02 -1.90
N THR A 168 -1.47 -25.91 -0.94
CA THR A 168 -2.32 -26.05 0.23
C THR A 168 -2.49 -24.68 0.86
N LEU A 169 -3.73 -24.23 1.02
CA LEU A 169 -4.04 -23.04 1.79
C LEU A 169 -3.35 -23.16 3.15
N ALA A 170 -2.52 -22.19 3.52
CA ALA A 170 -1.83 -22.21 4.81
C ALA A 170 -2.84 -22.25 5.97
N TYR A 171 -4.00 -21.62 5.76
CA TYR A 171 -5.15 -21.67 6.65
C TYR A 171 -6.44 -21.91 5.85
N PRO A 172 -7.28 -22.90 6.23
CA PRO A 172 -8.54 -23.15 5.53
C PRO A 172 -9.53 -22.01 5.74
N CYS A 173 -10.27 -21.63 4.68
CA CYS A 173 -11.38 -20.67 4.78
C CYS A 173 -12.70 -21.47 4.83
N PRO A 174 -13.44 -21.47 5.96
CA PRO A 174 -14.58 -22.37 6.15
C PRO A 174 -15.72 -22.22 5.13
N ASP A 175 -15.92 -21.00 4.64
CA ASP A 175 -17.06 -20.62 3.80
C ASP A 175 -16.69 -20.42 2.31
N ASP A 176 -15.42 -20.64 1.94
CA ASP A 176 -14.85 -20.34 0.61
C ASP A 176 -15.09 -18.89 0.10
N LYS A 177 -15.52 -17.99 0.99
CA LYS A 177 -15.72 -16.56 0.72
C LYS A 177 -14.39 -15.82 0.75
N LEU A 178 -13.65 -15.93 -0.35
CA LEU A 178 -12.37 -15.28 -0.54
C LEU A 178 -12.51 -13.86 -1.10
N THR A 179 -11.81 -12.94 -0.46
CA THR A 179 -11.56 -11.58 -0.97
C THR A 179 -10.12 -11.49 -1.45
N TYR A 180 -9.90 -10.97 -2.65
CA TYR A 180 -8.57 -10.88 -3.26
C TYR A 180 -8.06 -9.46 -3.11
N LEU A 181 -7.04 -9.28 -2.27
CA LEU A 181 -6.43 -8.00 -2.01
C LEU A 181 -5.11 -7.91 -2.78
N PHE A 182 -5.07 -7.01 -3.75
CA PHE A 182 -3.91 -6.72 -4.58
C PHE A 182 -3.06 -5.69 -3.85
N VAL A 183 -1.77 -5.98 -3.62
CA VAL A 183 -0.89 -5.17 -2.79
C VAL A 183 0.36 -4.76 -3.57
N VAL A 184 0.57 -3.46 -3.68
CA VAL A 184 1.76 -2.86 -4.31
C VAL A 184 2.84 -2.65 -3.26
N ARG A 185 4.03 -3.21 -3.49
CA ARG A 185 5.15 -3.10 -2.55
C ARG A 185 6.41 -2.63 -3.27
N PRO A 186 6.79 -1.35 -3.15
CA PRO A 186 8.06 -0.87 -3.65
C PRO A 186 9.21 -1.36 -2.77
N GLU A 187 10.33 -1.66 -3.40
CA GLU A 187 11.62 -1.96 -2.81
C GLU A 187 12.65 -1.06 -3.49
N TYR A 188 13.38 -0.29 -2.68
CA TYR A 188 14.31 0.71 -3.15
C TYR A 188 15.70 0.11 -3.23
N VAL A 189 16.31 0.19 -4.41
CA VAL A 189 17.67 -0.27 -4.62
C VAL A 189 18.59 0.92 -4.35
N ALA A 190 19.43 0.82 -3.32
CA ALA A 190 20.50 1.78 -3.12
C ALA A 190 21.63 1.45 -4.10
N THR A 191 21.85 2.32 -5.07
CA THR A 191 23.08 2.36 -5.88
C THR A 191 24.21 2.99 -5.10
#